data_AF-X1A5J0-F1
#
_entry.id   AF-X1A5J0-F1
#
_cell.length_a   1.000
_cell.length_b   1.000
_cell.length_c   1.000
_cell.angle_alpha   90.00
_cell.angle_beta   90.00
_cell.angle_gamma   90.00
#
_symmetry.space_group_name_H-M   'P 1'
#
loop_
_entity.id
_entity.type
_entity.pdbx_description
1 polymer ?
#
loop_
_entity_poly.entity_id
_entity_poly.type
_entity_poly.pdbx_seq_one_letter_code
_entity_poly.pdbx_strand_id
1 'polypeptide(L)'
;LEGWPSNAKFTLSNTSNLIQTVDNGVSPVELTPQSKAGTVEMRATSFTGTTTIEGYLNIPVGITLALAVPHNIEYNNITKEVNFDINVQGAALILEEMQVSWLPIESESLKQIKVNGTIVYNSSAFSGIVVSVTETTLAKGVSNIKMYFNEEANMSGKNINVVFNPNSGSYSVDVPVP
;
A
#
# COMPACT_ATOMS: atom_id res chain seq x y z
N LEU A 1 -6.92 -22.97 -15.54
CA LEU A 1 -6.49 -21.99 -14.52
C LEU A 1 -6.91 -20.63 -15.04
N GLU A 2 -7.97 -20.06 -14.48
CA GLU A 2 -8.46 -18.74 -14.89
C GLU A 2 -7.48 -17.69 -14.34
N GLY A 3 -6.78 -17.00 -15.23
CA GLY A 3 -5.78 -16.00 -14.89
C GLY A 3 -6.42 -14.65 -14.57
N TRP A 4 -5.62 -13.75 -14.00
CA TRP A 4 -5.92 -12.32 -13.94
C TRP A 4 -6.11 -11.76 -15.36
N PRO A 5 -6.68 -10.56 -15.53
CA PRO A 5 -6.81 -9.95 -16.86
C PRO A 5 -5.46 -9.92 -17.60
N SER A 6 -5.44 -10.28 -18.89
CA SER A 6 -4.24 -10.24 -19.75
C SER A 6 -3.83 -8.81 -20.11
N ASN A 7 -3.46 -8.03 -19.10
CA ASN A 7 -3.11 -6.60 -19.20
C ASN A 7 -1.62 -6.33 -18.96
N ALA A 8 -0.83 -7.38 -18.70
CA ALA A 8 0.62 -7.27 -18.65
C ALA A 8 1.13 -6.74 -20.00
N LYS A 9 2.19 -5.93 -19.95
CA LYS A 9 2.80 -5.33 -21.14
C LYS A 9 4.26 -5.72 -21.21
N PHE A 10 4.74 -5.97 -22.41
CA PHE A 10 6.13 -6.28 -22.67
C PHE A 10 6.92 -4.99 -22.89
N THR A 11 8.08 -4.85 -22.26
CA THR A 11 8.90 -3.62 -22.34
C THR A 11 9.35 -3.32 -23.76
N LEU A 12 9.68 -4.35 -24.55
CA LEU A 12 10.16 -4.21 -25.92
C LEU A 12 9.09 -3.66 -26.89
N SER A 13 7.82 -4.04 -26.71
CA SER A 13 6.74 -3.63 -27.62
C SER A 13 5.80 -2.58 -27.04
N ASN A 14 5.81 -2.40 -25.71
CA ASN A 14 4.79 -1.67 -24.94
C ASN A 14 3.34 -2.13 -25.26
N THR A 15 3.19 -3.35 -25.78
CA THR A 15 1.90 -3.96 -26.06
C THR A 15 1.71 -5.20 -25.17
N SER A 16 0.50 -5.74 -25.15
CA SER A 16 0.16 -6.98 -24.44
C SER A 16 0.46 -8.24 -25.25
N ASN A 17 1.18 -8.11 -26.38
CA ASN A 17 1.65 -9.23 -27.18
C ASN A 17 3.13 -9.03 -27.53
N LEU A 18 3.90 -10.11 -27.52
CA LEU A 18 5.28 -10.11 -27.97
C LEU A 18 5.56 -11.44 -28.66
N ILE A 19 6.04 -11.36 -29.90
CA ILE A 19 6.60 -12.50 -30.62
C ILE A 19 8.11 -12.29 -30.68
N GLN A 20 8.86 -13.26 -30.16
CA GLN A 20 10.32 -13.20 -30.12
C GLN A 20 10.89 -14.57 -30.49
N THR A 21 12.06 -14.55 -31.14
CA THR A 21 12.81 -15.77 -31.47
C THR A 21 13.66 -16.21 -30.28
N VAL A 22 13.71 -17.51 -30.06
CA VAL A 22 14.58 -18.13 -29.05
C VAL A 22 16.01 -18.21 -29.60
N ASP A 23 16.99 -17.78 -28.80
CA ASP A 23 18.41 -17.94 -29.12
C ASP A 23 19.05 -18.91 -28.11
N ASN A 24 19.73 -19.95 -28.61
CA ASN A 24 20.32 -21.02 -27.79
C ASN A 24 19.38 -21.62 -26.72
N GLY A 25 18.10 -21.76 -27.05
CA GLY A 25 17.09 -22.31 -26.14
C GLY A 25 16.56 -21.34 -25.08
N VAL A 26 16.96 -20.07 -25.11
CA VAL A 26 16.54 -19.03 -24.15
C VAL A 26 15.94 -17.82 -24.87
N SER A 27 14.86 -17.26 -24.31
CA SER A 27 14.29 -15.98 -24.74
C SER A 27 13.90 -15.17 -23.50
N PRO A 28 14.70 -14.16 -23.10
CA PRO A 28 14.35 -13.33 -21.95
C PRO A 28 13.19 -12.39 -22.31
N VAL A 29 12.23 -12.29 -21.40
CA VAL A 29 11.04 -11.45 -21.56
C VAL A 29 11.02 -10.45 -20.41
N GLU A 30 11.04 -9.17 -20.75
CA GLU A 30 10.90 -8.08 -19.79
C GLU A 30 9.50 -7.47 -19.86
N LEU A 31 8.97 -7.14 -18.68
CA LEU A 31 7.63 -6.62 -18.53
C LEU A 31 7.67 -5.18 -18.01
N THR A 32 6.75 -4.37 -18.51
CA THR A 32 6.57 -3.00 -18.04
C THR A 32 5.75 -3.02 -16.76
N PRO A 33 6.22 -2.41 -15.65
CA PRO A 33 5.45 -2.30 -14.42
C PRO A 33 4.04 -1.77 -14.69
N GLN A 34 3.01 -2.45 -14.17
CA GLN A 34 1.61 -2.06 -14.30
C GLN A 34 1.02 -1.76 -12.92
N SER A 35 0.01 -0.89 -12.89
CA SER A 35 -0.74 -0.55 -11.66
C SER A 35 -1.92 -1.48 -11.36
N LYS A 36 -2.01 -2.59 -12.10
CA LYS A 36 -3.00 -3.64 -11.96
C LYS A 36 -2.28 -4.98 -12.08
N ALA A 37 -2.74 -5.97 -11.33
CA ALA A 37 -2.29 -7.34 -11.52
C ALA A 37 -2.71 -7.83 -12.91
N GLY A 38 -1.92 -8.77 -13.42
CA GLY A 38 -2.09 -9.30 -14.76
C GLY A 38 -1.51 -10.70 -14.90
N THR A 39 -1.92 -11.38 -15.95
CA THR A 39 -1.34 -12.67 -16.32
C THR A 39 -0.61 -12.54 -17.65
N VAL A 40 0.59 -13.11 -17.71
CA VAL A 40 1.30 -13.36 -18.96
C VAL A 40 1.04 -14.81 -19.35
N GLU A 41 0.46 -14.98 -20.53
CA GLU A 41 0.39 -16.27 -21.20
C GLU A 41 1.65 -16.41 -22.08
N MET A 42 2.37 -17.51 -21.89
CA MET A 42 3.57 -17.82 -22.66
C MET A 42 3.31 -19.06 -23.50
N ARG A 43 3.52 -18.92 -24.81
CA ARG A 43 3.41 -20.02 -25.76
C ARG A 43 4.72 -20.18 -26.51
N ALA A 44 5.28 -21.38 -26.47
CA ALA A 44 6.46 -21.77 -27.23
C ALA A 44 6.07 -22.83 -28.27
N THR A 45 6.45 -22.60 -29.52
CA THR A 45 6.18 -23.50 -30.65
C THR A 45 7.46 -23.83 -31.41
N SER A 46 7.64 -25.10 -31.77
CA SER A 46 8.75 -25.51 -32.65
C SER A 46 8.57 -24.97 -34.07
N PHE A 47 9.66 -24.87 -34.83
CA PHE A 47 9.64 -24.45 -36.25
C PHE A 47 8.73 -25.33 -37.12
N THR A 48 8.55 -26.61 -36.75
CA THR A 48 7.65 -27.56 -37.43
C THR A 48 6.17 -27.39 -37.03
N GLY A 49 5.87 -26.57 -36.02
CA GLY A 49 4.52 -26.32 -35.51
C GLY A 49 3.88 -27.50 -34.78
N THR A 50 4.57 -28.64 -34.64
CA THR A 50 4.01 -29.90 -34.14
C THR A 50 3.93 -29.96 -32.62
N THR A 51 4.74 -29.18 -31.91
CA THR A 51 4.78 -29.16 -30.45
C THR A 51 4.56 -27.74 -29.96
N THR A 52 3.52 -27.56 -29.14
CA THR A 52 3.22 -26.32 -28.41
C THR A 52 3.38 -26.59 -26.92
N ILE A 53 4.11 -25.72 -26.22
CA ILE A 53 4.14 -25.67 -24.75
C ILE A 53 3.52 -24.35 -24.33
N GLU A 54 2.58 -24.41 -23.39
CA GLU A 54 1.90 -23.25 -22.83
C GLU A 54 2.13 -23.16 -21.33
N GLY A 55 2.27 -21.94 -20.84
CA GLY A 55 2.45 -21.64 -19.42
C GLY A 55 1.84 -20.30 -19.08
N TYR A 56 1.52 -20.12 -17.79
CA TYR A 56 0.94 -18.89 -17.27
C TYR A 56 1.80 -18.36 -16.14
N LEU A 57 2.08 -17.06 -16.15
CA LEU A 57 2.71 -16.34 -15.06
C LEU A 57 1.75 -15.28 -14.53
N ASN A 58 1.29 -15.45 -13.29
CA ASN A 58 0.49 -14.46 -12.59
C ASN A 58 1.41 -13.42 -11.96
N ILE A 59 1.17 -12.15 -12.26
CA ILE A 59 1.96 -11.02 -11.78
C ILE A 59 1.10 -10.23 -10.81
N PRO A 60 1.40 -10.29 -9.49
CA PRO A 60 0.66 -9.50 -8.53
C PRO A 60 0.98 -8.01 -8.72
N VAL A 61 0.05 -7.15 -8.32
CA VAL A 61 0.34 -5.72 -8.21
C VAL A 61 1.10 -5.48 -6.92
N GLY A 62 2.25 -4.82 -7.00
CA GLY A 62 2.92 -4.31 -5.81
C GLY A 62 2.03 -3.26 -5.14
N ILE A 63 1.82 -3.41 -3.83
CA ILE A 63 1.09 -2.42 -3.05
C ILE A 63 2.11 -1.51 -2.38
N THR A 64 1.91 -0.20 -2.49
CA THR A 64 2.69 0.79 -1.76
C THR A 64 1.75 1.73 -1.02
N LEU A 65 2.18 2.19 0.15
CA LEU A 65 1.47 3.15 0.97
C LEU A 65 2.51 4.17 1.45
N ALA A 66 2.25 5.44 1.20
CA ALA A 66 3.11 6.55 1.57
C ALA A 66 2.25 7.79 1.90
N LEU A 67 2.86 8.86 2.41
CA LEU A 67 2.19 10.16 2.48
C LEU A 67 1.70 10.59 1.09
N ALA A 68 0.53 11.21 1.04
CA ALA A 68 0.02 11.83 -0.18
C ALA A 68 0.91 13.02 -0.60
N VAL A 69 1.07 13.22 -1.90
CA VAL A 69 1.81 14.37 -2.46
C VAL A 69 0.80 15.28 -3.18
N PRO A 70 0.69 16.57 -2.82
CA PRO A 70 1.46 17.28 -1.79
C PRO A 70 1.14 16.81 -0.37
N HIS A 71 2.12 16.91 0.55
CA HIS A 71 1.91 16.58 1.95
C HIS A 71 0.88 17.52 2.57
N ASN A 72 -0.10 16.95 3.27
CA ASN A 72 -1.17 17.66 3.97
C ASN A 72 -1.17 17.24 5.44
N ILE A 73 -0.15 17.65 6.20
CA ILE A 73 0.01 17.31 7.61
C ILE A 73 -0.35 18.54 8.45
N GLU A 74 -1.33 18.39 9.34
CA GLU A 74 -1.81 19.46 10.20
C GLU A 74 -1.91 18.98 11.65
N TYR A 75 -1.64 19.89 12.59
CA TYR A 75 -1.87 19.66 14.01
C TYR A 75 -2.82 20.71 14.58
N ASN A 76 -3.91 20.24 15.19
CA ASN A 76 -4.83 21.09 15.93
C ASN A 76 -4.58 20.96 17.43
N ASN A 77 -3.98 21.99 18.02
CA ASN A 77 -3.65 22.01 19.44
C ASN A 77 -4.89 22.13 20.37
N ILE A 78 -6.06 22.51 19.85
CA ILE A 78 -7.31 22.58 20.62
C ILE A 78 -7.92 21.18 20.76
N THR A 79 -8.01 20.44 19.66
CA THR A 79 -8.62 19.09 19.63
C THR A 79 -7.60 17.97 19.82
N LYS A 80 -6.31 18.30 19.92
CA LYS A 80 -5.19 17.35 20.01
C LYS A 80 -5.20 16.35 18.85
N GLU A 81 -5.57 16.85 17.66
CA GLU A 81 -5.72 16.07 16.43
C GLU A 81 -4.49 16.25 15.55
N VAL A 82 -3.88 15.15 15.11
CA VAL A 82 -2.95 15.11 13.97
C VAL A 82 -3.70 14.59 12.76
N ASN A 83 -3.73 15.39 11.71
CA ASN A 83 -4.41 15.12 10.45
C ASN A 83 -3.36 14.93 9.35
N PHE A 84 -3.45 13.86 8.57
CA PHE A 84 -2.56 13.63 7.43
C PHE A 84 -3.22 12.77 6.36
N ASP A 85 -2.76 12.92 5.12
CA ASP A 85 -3.23 12.13 4.00
C ASP A 85 -2.20 11.07 3.60
N ILE A 86 -2.67 9.85 3.37
CA ILE A 86 -1.89 8.74 2.79
C ILE A 86 -2.38 8.45 1.37
N ASN A 87 -1.50 7.93 0.52
CA ASN A 87 -1.83 7.47 -0.83
C ASN A 87 -1.51 5.99 -0.96
N VAL A 88 -2.53 5.18 -1.25
CA VAL A 88 -2.40 3.75 -1.52
C VAL A 88 -2.30 3.53 -3.03
N GLN A 89 -1.21 2.90 -3.48
CA GLN A 89 -1.02 2.51 -4.87
C GLN A 89 -1.07 0.99 -5.05
N GLY A 90 -1.37 0.56 -6.27
CA GLY A 90 -1.54 -0.86 -6.59
C GLY A 90 -2.97 -1.34 -6.34
N ALA A 91 -3.22 -1.93 -5.17
CA ALA A 91 -4.50 -2.50 -4.77
C ALA A 91 -5.00 -1.92 -3.44
N ALA A 92 -6.30 -2.10 -3.16
CA ALA A 92 -6.89 -1.74 -1.88
C ALA A 92 -6.35 -2.64 -0.75
N LEU A 93 -6.29 -2.10 0.46
CA LEU A 93 -5.83 -2.79 1.66
C LEU A 93 -6.98 -2.93 2.66
N ILE A 94 -7.10 -4.09 3.29
CA ILE A 94 -8.02 -4.31 4.41
C ILE A 94 -7.21 -4.15 5.69
N LEU A 95 -7.45 -3.05 6.41
CA LEU A 95 -6.72 -2.71 7.63
C LEU A 95 -7.38 -3.38 8.84
N GLU A 96 -6.57 -4.11 9.61
CA GLU A 96 -7.01 -4.82 10.82
C GLU A 96 -6.32 -4.30 12.08
N GLU A 97 -5.06 -3.89 11.94
CA GLU A 97 -4.26 -3.36 13.03
C GLU A 97 -3.47 -2.11 12.60
N MET A 98 -3.18 -1.26 13.58
CA MET A 98 -2.28 -0.12 13.43
C MET A 98 -1.31 -0.07 14.60
N GLN A 99 -0.10 0.43 14.37
CA GLN A 99 0.85 0.79 15.42
C GLN A 99 1.22 2.25 15.24
N VAL A 100 1.00 3.05 16.27
CA VAL A 100 1.34 4.48 16.25
C VAL A 100 2.41 4.72 17.30
N SER A 101 3.56 5.22 16.88
CA SER A 101 4.67 5.57 17.75
C SER A 101 5.10 7.00 17.51
N TRP A 102 5.59 7.67 18.54
CA TRP A 102 6.05 9.05 18.47
C TRP A 102 7.28 9.25 19.33
N LEU A 103 8.10 10.22 18.92
CA LEU A 103 9.29 10.67 19.64
C LEU A 103 9.31 12.21 19.71
N PRO A 104 9.75 12.78 20.85
CA PRO A 104 10.05 12.12 22.13
C PRO A 104 8.79 11.54 22.81
N ILE A 105 8.96 10.49 23.64
CA ILE A 105 7.86 9.89 24.42
C ILE A 105 7.69 10.66 25.73
N GLU A 106 6.49 11.14 26.00
CA GLU A 106 6.13 11.78 27.26
C GLU A 106 4.86 11.13 27.86
N SER A 107 3.87 11.92 28.29
CA SER A 107 2.62 11.45 28.89
C SER A 107 1.47 11.28 27.87
N GLU A 108 1.74 11.41 26.57
CA GLU A 108 0.68 11.32 25.56
C GLU A 108 0.14 9.90 25.45
N SER A 109 -1.12 9.80 25.05
CA SER A 109 -1.75 8.54 24.66
C SER A 109 -2.66 8.79 23.48
N LEU A 110 -2.64 7.85 22.53
CA LEU A 110 -3.58 7.80 21.42
C LEU A 110 -4.96 7.45 21.97
N LYS A 111 -5.98 8.22 21.58
CA LYS A 111 -7.37 8.07 22.01
C LYS A 111 -8.31 7.60 20.91
N GLN A 112 -8.04 8.02 19.68
CA GLN A 112 -8.94 7.75 18.58
C GLN A 112 -8.21 7.79 17.25
N ILE A 113 -8.62 6.94 16.31
CA ILE A 113 -8.20 7.01 14.90
C ILE A 113 -9.46 7.11 14.05
N LYS A 114 -9.46 8.02 13.08
CA LYS A 114 -10.43 8.07 11.99
C LYS A 114 -9.75 7.88 10.65
N VAL A 115 -10.42 7.13 9.78
CA VAL A 115 -10.06 6.95 8.37
C VAL A 115 -11.22 7.47 7.54
N ASN A 116 -10.98 8.48 6.70
CA ASN A 116 -12.00 9.15 5.89
C ASN A 116 -13.25 9.58 6.70
N GLY A 117 -13.03 10.03 7.93
CA GLY A 117 -14.09 10.46 8.86
C GLY A 117 -14.73 9.34 9.68
N THR A 118 -14.55 8.06 9.32
CA THR A 118 -15.06 6.91 10.08
C THR A 118 -14.14 6.57 11.22
N ILE A 119 -14.69 6.39 12.43
CA ILE A 119 -13.92 5.98 13.61
C ILE A 119 -13.56 4.50 13.46
N VAL A 120 -12.25 4.20 13.43
CA VAL A 120 -11.74 2.82 13.35
C VAL A 120 -11.09 2.36 14.65
N TYR A 121 -10.74 3.30 15.53
CA TYR A 121 -10.22 3.03 16.87
C TYR A 121 -10.75 4.07 17.85
N ASN A 122 -11.15 3.65 19.06
CA ASN A 122 -11.68 4.52 20.11
C ASN A 122 -11.41 3.95 21.51
N SER A 123 -10.15 3.97 21.94
CA SER A 123 -9.68 3.47 23.24
C SER A 123 -8.36 4.18 23.59
N SER A 124 -7.62 3.74 24.61
CA SER A 124 -6.33 4.35 24.98
C SER A 124 -5.16 3.43 24.64
N ALA A 125 -4.13 3.97 23.98
CA ALA A 125 -2.86 3.28 23.73
C ALA A 125 -1.66 4.21 23.93
N PHE A 126 -0.56 3.65 24.42
CA PHE A 126 0.73 4.33 24.51
C PHE A 126 1.52 4.18 23.21
N SER A 127 2.54 5.02 23.05
CA SER A 127 3.46 5.01 21.90
C SER A 127 3.99 3.60 21.62
N GLY A 128 3.87 3.16 20.37
CA GLY A 128 4.41 1.88 19.89
C GLY A 128 3.55 0.65 20.21
N ILE A 129 2.41 0.79 20.87
CA ILE A 129 1.48 -0.32 21.07
C ILE A 129 0.69 -0.58 19.79
N VAL A 130 0.63 -1.84 19.37
CA VAL A 130 -0.25 -2.29 18.28
C VAL A 130 -1.70 -2.28 18.78
N VAL A 131 -2.58 -1.64 18.04
CA VAL A 131 -4.01 -1.57 18.32
C VAL A 131 -4.80 -2.24 17.21
N SER A 132 -5.77 -3.06 17.59
CA SER A 132 -6.78 -3.56 16.65
C SER A 132 -7.71 -2.41 16.25
N VAL A 133 -8.00 -2.31 14.97
CA VAL A 133 -8.96 -1.35 14.43
C VAL A 133 -10.20 -2.08 13.92
N THR A 134 -11.33 -1.38 13.85
CA THR A 134 -12.49 -1.88 13.11
C THR A 134 -12.10 -2.02 11.65
N GLU A 135 -12.35 -3.20 11.08
CA GLU A 135 -11.98 -3.54 9.71
C GLU A 135 -12.39 -2.42 8.75
N THR A 136 -11.42 -1.89 8.01
CA THR A 136 -11.62 -0.77 7.11
C THR A 136 -10.82 -0.97 5.83
N THR A 137 -11.47 -0.74 4.69
CA THR A 137 -10.80 -0.80 3.39
C THR A 137 -10.17 0.54 3.06
N LEU A 138 -8.84 0.58 2.95
CA LEU A 138 -8.10 1.66 2.33
C LEU A 138 -8.09 1.44 0.82
N ALA A 139 -8.99 2.11 0.11
CA ALA A 139 -9.08 2.04 -1.35
C ALA A 139 -7.83 2.64 -2.02
N LYS A 140 -7.59 2.26 -3.28
CA LYS A 140 -6.55 2.89 -4.11
C LYS A 140 -6.81 4.39 -4.21
N GLY A 141 -5.76 5.20 -4.02
CA GLY A 141 -5.82 6.65 -4.00
C GLY A 141 -5.61 7.23 -2.60
N VAL A 142 -6.06 8.47 -2.41
CA VAL A 142 -5.82 9.22 -1.19
C VAL A 142 -6.86 8.86 -0.12
N SER A 143 -6.41 8.62 1.10
CA SER A 143 -7.25 8.50 2.29
C SER A 143 -6.76 9.45 3.37
N ASN A 144 -7.72 10.11 4.03
CA ASN A 144 -7.46 11.01 5.13
C ASN A 144 -7.42 10.24 6.45
N ILE A 145 -6.38 10.47 7.26
CA ILE A 145 -6.17 9.84 8.55
C ILE A 145 -6.14 10.94 9.61
N LYS A 146 -6.94 10.75 10.67
CA LYS A 146 -6.95 11.63 11.85
C LYS A 146 -6.68 10.84 13.10
N MET A 147 -5.68 11.25 13.86
CA MET A 147 -5.33 10.66 15.16
C MET A 147 -5.57 11.69 16.25
N TYR A 148 -6.31 11.30 17.28
CA TYR A 148 -6.61 12.15 18.43
C TYR A 148 -5.84 11.65 19.64
N PHE A 149 -5.23 12.56 20.38
CA PHE A 149 -4.46 12.28 21.58
C PHE A 149 -5.19 12.81 22.83
N ASN A 150 -4.72 12.44 24.03
CA ASN A 150 -5.25 12.98 25.29
C ASN A 150 -5.13 14.50 25.39
N GLU A 151 -5.96 15.12 26.22
CA GLU A 151 -6.07 16.58 26.38
C GLU A 151 -4.76 17.29 26.77
N GLU A 152 -3.86 16.57 27.44
CA GLU A 152 -2.55 17.09 27.86
C GLU A 152 -1.48 16.95 26.77
N ALA A 153 -1.77 16.25 25.66
CA ALA A 153 -0.78 15.97 24.63
C ALA A 153 -0.30 17.23 23.93
N ASN A 154 1.00 17.27 23.61
CA ASN A 154 1.58 18.24 22.69
C ASN A 154 2.29 17.49 21.57
N MET A 155 1.65 17.36 20.41
CA MET A 155 2.23 16.63 19.28
C MET A 155 3.06 17.51 18.36
N SER A 156 3.05 18.84 18.53
CA SER A 156 3.77 19.76 17.66
C SER A 156 5.28 19.49 17.71
N GLY A 157 5.91 19.46 16.53
CA GLY A 157 7.34 19.17 16.37
C GLY A 157 7.74 17.70 16.62
N LYS A 158 6.80 16.81 16.96
CA LYS A 158 7.10 15.37 17.10
C LYS A 158 7.14 14.69 15.73
N ASN A 159 7.92 13.62 15.64
CA ASN A 159 7.83 12.69 14.51
C ASN A 159 6.97 11.51 14.93
N ILE A 160 5.89 11.25 14.20
CA ILE A 160 5.02 10.11 14.41
C ILE A 160 5.31 9.06 13.34
N ASN A 161 5.64 7.85 13.73
CA ASN A 161 5.69 6.71 12.82
C ASN A 161 4.40 5.88 12.95
N VAL A 162 3.69 5.74 11.83
CA VAL A 162 2.45 4.96 11.73
C VAL A 162 2.73 3.72 10.90
N VAL A 163 2.53 2.54 11.49
CA VAL A 163 2.54 1.26 10.79
C VAL A 163 1.11 0.79 10.58
N PHE A 164 0.74 0.62 9.31
CA PHE A 164 -0.51 0.02 8.88
C PHE A 164 -0.27 -1.48 8.68
N ASN A 165 -1.05 -2.34 9.35
CA ASN A 165 -0.91 -3.80 9.30
C ASN A 165 -2.17 -4.44 8.68
N PRO A 166 -2.31 -4.42 7.34
CA PRO A 166 -3.25 -5.27 6.63
C PRO A 166 -2.76 -6.72 6.48
N ASN A 167 -3.63 -7.63 6.02
CA ASN A 167 -3.29 -9.02 5.71
C ASN A 167 -2.19 -9.21 4.63
N SER A 168 -1.85 -8.15 3.88
CA SER A 168 -0.88 -8.20 2.80
C SER A 168 0.54 -7.77 3.22
N GLY A 169 0.78 -7.47 4.51
CA GLY A 169 2.07 -7.03 5.05
C GLY A 169 1.96 -5.78 5.90
N SER A 170 3.10 -5.19 6.27
CA SER A 170 3.15 -3.96 7.07
C SER A 170 3.69 -2.79 6.25
N TYR A 171 3.05 -1.63 6.37
CA TYR A 171 3.44 -0.41 5.66
C TYR A 171 3.65 0.73 6.66
N SER A 172 4.83 1.34 6.64
CA SER A 172 5.20 2.39 7.60
C SER A 172 5.23 3.76 6.92
N VAL A 173 4.75 4.78 7.64
CA VAL A 173 4.74 6.18 7.21
C VAL A 173 5.25 7.05 8.35
N ASP A 174 6.23 7.89 8.05
CA ASP A 174 6.70 8.95 8.95
C ASP A 174 5.89 10.22 8.73
N VAL A 175 5.36 10.78 9.81
CA VAL A 175 4.49 11.96 9.84
C VAL A 175 5.18 13.02 10.71
N PRO A 176 5.96 13.93 10.10
CA PRO A 176 6.55 15.06 10.81
C PRO A 176 5.46 16.07 11.15
N VAL A 177 5.13 16.19 12.43
CA VAL A 177 4.06 17.10 12.89
C VAL A 177 4.59 18.54 12.94
N PRO A 178 3.90 19.52 12.32
CA PRO A 178 4.33 20.91 12.31
C PRO A 178 4.29 21.61 13.67
#